data_AF-A0A9Q0T3E3-F1
#
_entry.id   AF-A0A9Q0T3E3-F1
#
_cell.length_a   1.000
_cell.length_b   1.000
_cell.length_c   1.000
_cell.angle_alpha   90.00
_cell.angle_beta   90.00
_cell.angle_gamma   90.00
#
_symmetry.space_group_name_H-M   'P 1'
#
loop_
_entity.id
_entity.type
_entity.pdbx_description
1 polymer ?
#
loop_
_entity_poly.entity_id
_entity_poly.type
_entity_poly.pdbx_seq_one_letter_code
_entity_poly.pdbx_strand_id
1 'polypeptide(L)'
;MDEATLMLQFLATGSIFGIYSPNDGCLADIGDDSAPGDNLLAAGYCIYSSSVIFVLTIGKSVFAFTLDLMYGEFVFTRENIQIPKAGKIYAFDEGNYQLWDDNL
;
A
#
# COMPACT_ATOMS: atom_id res chain seq x y z
N MET A 1 -8.24 -31.88 -15.91
CA MET A 1 -8.06 -30.44 -15.65
C MET A 1 -9.38 -29.97 -15.10
N ASP A 2 -9.50 -29.89 -13.78
CA ASP A 2 -10.79 -29.70 -13.11
C ASP A 2 -11.13 -28.22 -12.94
N GLU A 3 -12.42 -27.94 -12.94
CA GLU A 3 -13.05 -26.63 -12.74
C GLU A 3 -12.63 -25.94 -11.42
N ALA A 4 -12.03 -26.68 -10.48
CA ALA A 4 -11.56 -26.16 -9.19
C ALA A 4 -10.34 -25.23 -9.32
N THR A 5 -9.53 -25.41 -10.37
CA THR A 5 -8.34 -24.55 -10.61
C THR A 5 -8.74 -23.15 -11.10
N LEU A 6 -9.96 -22.97 -11.64
CA LEU A 6 -10.45 -21.69 -12.17
C LEU A 6 -11.11 -20.77 -11.12
N MET A 7 -11.29 -21.21 -9.87
CA MET A 7 -12.05 -20.47 -8.85
C MET A 7 -11.19 -19.66 -7.85
N LEU A 8 -9.86 -19.65 -7.95
CA LEU A 8 -8.98 -19.05 -6.93
C LEU A 8 -7.90 -18.10 -7.50
N GLN A 9 -8.32 -17.03 -8.17
CA GLN A 9 -7.42 -15.88 -8.41
C GLN A 9 -8.10 -14.53 -8.15
N PHE A 10 -8.86 -14.43 -7.05
CA PHE A 10 -9.25 -13.13 -6.48
C PHE A 10 -8.21 -12.67 -5.45
N LEU A 11 -6.93 -12.66 -5.83
CA LEU A 11 -5.89 -12.05 -5.01
C LEU A 11 -6.09 -10.53 -5.03
N ALA A 12 -6.11 -9.91 -3.86
CA ALA A 12 -6.13 -8.45 -3.77
C ALA A 12 -4.88 -7.90 -4.48
N THR A 13 -5.09 -6.99 -5.42
CA THR A 13 -4.02 -6.25 -6.09
C THR A 13 -4.11 -4.78 -5.72
N GLY A 14 -3.10 -4.00 -6.08
CA GLY A 14 -3.07 -2.60 -5.70
C GLY A 14 -2.04 -1.77 -6.45
N SER A 15 -2.09 -0.48 -6.22
CA SER A 15 -1.10 0.49 -6.68
C SER A 15 -0.56 1.24 -5.47
N ILE A 16 0.75 1.46 -5.41
CA ILE A 16 1.44 2.18 -4.34
C ILE A 16 2.12 3.40 -4.96
N PHE A 17 2.11 4.53 -4.25
CA PHE A 17 2.76 5.75 -4.71
C PHE A 17 3.34 6.55 -3.54
N GLY A 18 4.34 7.38 -3.87
CA GLY A 18 4.92 8.38 -2.98
C GLY A 18 5.03 9.71 -3.73
N ILE A 19 4.82 10.81 -3.02
CA ILE A 19 4.87 12.17 -3.55
C ILE A 19 6.01 12.90 -2.86
N TYR A 20 6.98 13.36 -3.64
CA TYR A 20 8.07 14.21 -3.19
C TYR A 20 7.82 15.67 -3.61
N SER A 21 8.47 16.60 -2.92
CA SER A 21 8.54 17.98 -3.41
C SER A 21 9.29 17.98 -4.75
N PRO A 22 8.90 18.81 -5.71
CA PRO A 22 9.83 19.20 -6.76
C PRO A 22 11.01 19.89 -6.07
N ASN A 23 12.23 19.35 -6.14
CA ASN A 23 13.42 20.12 -5.84
C ASN A 23 13.74 21.02 -7.05
N ASP A 24 14.47 22.11 -6.83
CA ASP A 24 14.98 23.00 -7.90
C ASP A 24 15.91 22.28 -8.93
N GLY A 25 16.19 20.98 -8.73
CA GLY A 25 16.90 20.09 -9.68
C GLY A 25 16.08 18.88 -10.18
N CYS A 26 14.78 18.77 -9.88
CA CYS A 26 13.94 17.60 -10.16
C CYS A 26 13.39 17.54 -11.60
N LEU A 27 14.22 17.72 -12.61
CA LEU A 27 14.05 16.92 -13.82
C LEU A 27 14.87 15.68 -13.59
N ALA A 28 14.21 14.59 -13.18
CA ALA A 28 14.76 13.26 -12.97
C ALA A 28 16.03 13.05 -13.78
N ASP A 29 17.19 13.32 -13.17
CA ASP A 29 18.45 12.93 -13.77
C ASP A 29 18.49 11.43 -13.51
N ILE A 30 18.35 10.66 -14.59
CA ILE A 30 18.02 9.22 -14.62
C ILE A 30 19.17 8.36 -14.05
N GLY A 31 20.09 8.97 -13.30
CA GLY A 31 21.37 8.40 -12.90
C GLY A 31 21.49 7.98 -11.43
N ASP A 32 20.98 8.72 -10.45
CA ASP A 32 21.43 8.48 -9.06
C ASP A 32 20.56 9.02 -7.89
N ASP A 33 19.39 9.61 -8.14
CA ASP A 33 18.66 10.32 -7.07
C ASP A 33 17.69 9.40 -6.30
N SER A 34 18.23 8.54 -5.43
CA SER A 34 17.43 7.87 -4.40
C SER A 34 17.05 8.87 -3.31
N ALA A 35 15.88 9.50 -3.44
CA ALA A 35 15.34 10.34 -2.38
C ALA A 35 14.95 9.47 -1.15
N PRO A 36 15.42 9.81 0.06
CA PRO A 36 15.03 9.11 1.28
C PRO A 36 13.51 9.14 1.50
N GLY A 37 12.93 8.06 2.01
CA GLY A 37 11.50 7.97 2.32
C GLY A 37 11.01 9.04 3.32
N ASP A 38 11.88 9.51 4.20
CA ASP A 38 11.59 10.60 5.14
C ASP A 38 11.26 11.94 4.44
N ASN A 39 11.61 12.09 3.16
CA ASN A 39 11.34 13.29 2.36
C ASN A 39 9.96 13.25 1.66
N LEU A 40 9.16 12.19 1.86
CA LEU A 40 7.82 12.10 1.29
C LEU A 40 6.90 13.17 1.88
N LEU A 41 6.28 13.98 1.01
CA LEU A 41 5.22 14.92 1.38
C LEU A 41 3.90 14.19 1.67
N ALA A 42 3.65 13.12 0.91
CA ALA A 42 2.52 12.24 1.04
C ALA A 42 2.86 10.87 0.46
N ALA A 43 2.14 9.84 0.89
CA ALA A 43 2.23 8.51 0.31
C ALA A 43 0.88 7.82 0.42
N GLY A 44 0.70 6.75 -0.33
CA GLY A 44 -0.53 6.01 -0.25
C GLY A 44 -0.54 4.77 -1.11
N TYR A 45 -1.67 4.10 -1.04
CA TYR A 45 -1.94 2.94 -1.87
C TYR A 45 -3.43 2.84 -2.17
N CYS A 46 -3.76 2.19 -3.27
CA CYS A 46 -5.12 1.77 -3.59
C CYS A 46 -5.16 0.24 -3.63
N ILE A 47 -6.09 -0.37 -2.90
CA ILE A 47 -6.34 -1.83 -2.95
C ILE A 47 -7.57 -2.08 -3.80
N TYR A 48 -7.45 -2.98 -4.77
CA TYR A 48 -8.51 -3.49 -5.61
C TYR A 48 -8.83 -4.92 -5.18
N SER A 49 -9.89 -5.08 -4.37
CA SER A 49 -10.37 -6.38 -3.90
C SER A 49 -11.91 -6.40 -3.98
N SER A 50 -12.60 -7.00 -3.02
CA SER A 50 -14.08 -6.93 -2.89
C SER A 50 -14.62 -5.50 -2.75
N SER A 51 -13.75 -4.54 -2.45
CA SER A 51 -13.98 -3.10 -2.54
C SER A 51 -12.71 -2.41 -3.03
N VAL A 52 -12.84 -1.20 -3.56
CA VAL A 52 -11.70 -0.35 -3.90
C VAL A 52 -11.48 0.65 -2.77
N ILE A 53 -10.35 0.52 -2.07
CA ILE A 53 -10.00 1.37 -0.93
C ILE A 53 -8.75 2.15 -1.26
N PHE A 54 -8.85 3.48 -1.18
CA PHE A 54 -7.74 4.41 -1.32
C PHE A 54 -7.29 4.87 0.07
N VAL A 55 -6.04 4.56 0.42
CA VAL A 55 -5.41 4.96 1.68
C VAL A 55 -4.34 6.00 1.40
N LEU A 56 -4.39 7.11 2.11
CA LEU A 56 -3.52 8.26 1.91
C LEU A 56 -2.98 8.74 3.26
N THR A 57 -1.68 8.98 3.33
CA THR A 57 -1.04 9.69 4.43
C THR A 57 -0.57 11.06 3.99
N ILE A 58 -0.88 12.08 4.79
CA ILE A 58 -0.37 13.45 4.65
C ILE A 58 0.00 13.94 6.05
N GLY A 59 1.23 14.43 6.22
CA GLY A 59 1.73 14.85 7.51
C GLY A 59 1.80 13.68 8.50
N LYS A 60 0.97 13.70 9.55
CA LYS A 60 0.98 12.70 10.64
C LYS A 60 -0.27 11.82 10.69
N SER A 61 -1.17 11.94 9.72
CA SER A 61 -2.48 11.29 9.74
C SER A 61 -2.69 10.43 8.50
N VAL A 62 -3.39 9.31 8.71
CA VAL A 62 -3.75 8.35 7.66
C VAL A 62 -5.26 8.35 7.46
N PHE A 63 -5.70 8.46 6.22
CA PHE A 63 -7.09 8.54 5.82
C PHE A 63 -7.42 7.37 4.90
N ALA A 64 -8.64 6.83 4.99
CA ALA A 64 -9.14 5.88 4.01
C ALA A 64 -10.43 6.37 3.37
N PHE A 65 -10.50 6.14 2.07
CA PHE A 65 -11.66 6.40 1.24
C PHE A 65 -12.06 5.10 0.55
N THR A 66 -13.35 4.88 0.40
CA THR A 66 -13.89 3.73 -0.36
C THR A 66 -14.56 4.26 -1.61
N LEU A 67 -14.27 3.64 -2.77
CA LEU A 67 -14.94 3.99 -4.01
C LEU A 67 -16.40 3.56 -3.95
N ASP A 68 -17.30 4.53 -4.07
CA ASP A 68 -18.69 4.28 -4.39
C ASP A 68 -18.80 4.07 -5.90
N LEU A 69 -19.09 2.83 -6.30
CA LEU A 69 -19.19 2.45 -7.71
C LEU A 69 -20.43 3.05 -8.40
N MET A 70 -21.46 3.46 -7.65
CA MET A 70 -22.66 4.07 -8.23
C MET A 70 -22.36 5.48 -8.75
N TYR A 71 -21.52 6.23 -8.02
CA TYR A 71 -21.18 7.61 -8.35
C TYR A 71 -19.79 7.76 -8.98
N GLY A 72 -18.93 6.76 -8.83
CA GLY A 72 -17.55 6.79 -9.31
C GLY A 72 -16.64 7.68 -8.44
N GLU A 73 -17.00 7.87 -7.17
CA GLU A 73 -16.31 8.80 -6.26
C GLU A 73 -15.74 8.09 -5.03
N PHE A 74 -14.58 8.54 -4.58
CA PHE A 74 -14.00 8.10 -3.31
C PHE A 74 -14.66 8.82 -2.15
N VAL A 75 -15.42 8.08 -1.35
CA VAL A 75 -16.10 8.60 -0.17
C VAL A 75 -15.20 8.40 1.04
N PHE A 76 -15.07 9.44 1.87
CA PHE A 76 -14.28 9.38 3.10
C PHE A 76 -14.92 8.41 4.10
N THR A 77 -14.20 7.33 4.46
CA THR A 77 -14.74 6.26 5.31
C THR A 77 -14.04 6.11 6.64
N ARG A 78 -12.75 6.48 6.75
CA ARG A 78 -12.02 6.43 8.02
C ARG A 78 -11.06 7.60 8.16
N GLU A 79 -11.11 8.22 9.33
CA GLU A 79 -10.19 9.26 9.76
C GLU A 79 -9.08 8.69 10.65
N ASN A 80 -7.88 9.26 10.53
CA ASN A 80 -6.74 9.07 11.43
C ASN A 80 -6.51 7.59 11.84
N ILE A 81 -6.36 6.72 10.86
CA ILE A 81 -6.16 5.28 11.07
C ILE A 81 -4.88 5.06 11.89
N GLN A 82 -4.99 4.26 12.95
CA GLN A 82 -3.87 3.88 13.82
C GLN A 82 -3.75 2.36 13.88
N ILE A 83 -2.52 1.87 13.90
CA ILE A 83 -2.24 0.45 14.09
C ILE A 83 -2.47 0.12 15.59
N PRO A 84 -3.17 -0.98 15.92
CA PRO A 84 -3.34 -1.39 17.31
C PRO A 84 -1.99 -1.74 17.96
N LYS A 85 -1.87 -1.54 19.28
CA LYS A 85 -0.62 -1.80 20.01
C LYS A 85 -0.14 -3.26 19.93
N ALA A 86 -1.04 -4.21 19.68
CA ALA A 86 -0.72 -5.62 19.52
C ALA A 86 -1.68 -6.27 18.51
N GLY A 87 -1.16 -7.21 17.73
CA GLY A 87 -1.91 -8.06 16.81
C GLY A 87 -1.80 -9.55 17.19
N LYS A 88 -2.61 -10.39 16.54
CA LYS A 88 -2.56 -11.86 16.67
C LYS A 88 -2.20 -12.56 15.36
N ILE A 89 -1.81 -11.79 14.35
CA ILE A 89 -1.56 -12.25 12.99
C ILE A 89 -0.13 -11.85 12.64
N TYR A 90 0.62 -12.78 12.07
CA TYR A 90 1.88 -12.53 11.39
C TYR A 90 1.72 -12.92 9.92
N ALA A 91 2.47 -12.27 9.04
CA ALA A 91 2.47 -12.57 7.61
C ALA A 91 3.92 -12.68 7.15
N PHE A 92 4.34 -13.90 6.86
CA PHE A 92 5.69 -14.22 6.41
C PHE A 92 5.64 -15.45 5.48
N ASP A 93 6.56 -15.55 4.53
CA ASP A 93 6.72 -16.74 3.71
C ASP A 93 7.62 -17.80 4.39
N GLU A 94 6.98 -18.71 5.12
CA GLU A 94 7.65 -19.85 5.80
C GLU A 94 8.28 -20.86 4.84
N GLY A 95 7.91 -20.87 3.55
CA GLY A 95 8.54 -21.73 2.55
C GLY A 95 10.03 -21.42 2.37
N ASN A 96 10.44 -20.18 2.69
CA ASN A 96 11.82 -19.72 2.61
C ASN A 96 12.58 -19.85 3.94
N TYR A 97 12.07 -20.59 4.93
CA TYR A 97 12.65 -20.72 6.28
C TYR A 97 14.17 -20.98 6.29
N GLN A 98 14.67 -21.81 5.38
CA GLN A 98 16.10 -22.16 5.33
C GLN A 98 17.02 -20.99 4.92
N LEU A 99 16.46 -19.93 4.35
CA LEU A 99 17.18 -18.73 3.93
C LEU A 99 17.12 -17.61 4.97
N TRP A 100 16.47 -17.86 6.11
CA TRP A 100 16.34 -16.86 7.16
C TRP A 100 17.66 -16.70 7.89
N ASP A 101 17.92 -15.49 8.37
CA ASP A 101 19.07 -15.21 9.22
C ASP A 101 18.93 -16.01 10.53
N ASP A 102 20.02 -16.64 10.99
CA ASP A 102 20.03 -17.43 12.22
C ASP A 102 19.71 -16.59 13.48
N ASN A 103 19.76 -15.26 13.38
CA ASN A 103 19.46 -14.32 14.46
C ASN A 103 18.01 -13.81 14.46
N LEU A 104 17.10 -14.41 13.68
CA LEU A 104 15.66 -14.09 13.71
C LEU A 104 14.96 -14.52 15.01
#